data_AF-A0A2H9NB57-F1
#
_entry.id   AF-A0A2H9NB57-F1
#
_cell.length_a   1.000
_cell.length_b   1.000
_cell.length_c   1.000
_cell.angle_alpha   90.00
_cell.angle_beta   90.00
_cell.angle_gamma   90.00
#
_symmetry.space_group_name_H-M   'P 1'
#
loop_
_entity.id
_entity.type
_entity.pdbx_description
1 polymer ?
#
loop_
_entity_poly.entity_id
_entity_poly.type
_entity_poly.pdbx_seq_one_letter_code
_entity_poly.pdbx_strand_id
1 'polypeptide(L)'
;TDKATGVEAGKRRYGKIVGLKVQTVNGKVHQTAIQDLVSLQAKIITERPAFTRVFYAIKDLAQRKPYVIGVRSVQTKDFLTAKVSEIPWVTLSKVAEEIIKECPDVSTVYYDVTPKPPATIEME
;
A
#
# COMPACT_ATOMS: atom_id res chain seq x y z
N THR A 1 -14.22 -8.69 2.45
CA THR A 1 -13.28 -8.10 1.48
C THR A 1 -13.26 -6.62 1.72
N ASP A 2 -12.10 -6.09 2.08
CA ASP A 2 -11.96 -4.68 2.45
C ASP A 2 -12.15 -3.80 1.22
N LYS A 3 -12.90 -2.71 1.42
CA LYS A 3 -13.14 -1.69 0.39
C LYS A 3 -12.45 -0.41 0.83
N ALA A 4 -12.06 0.40 -0.15
CA ALA A 4 -11.58 1.74 0.10
C ALA A 4 -12.09 2.70 -0.97
N THR A 5 -12.21 3.95 -0.55
CA THR A 5 -12.59 5.05 -1.43
C THR A 5 -11.50 5.41 -2.44
N GLY A 6 -11.96 5.81 -3.62
CA GLY A 6 -11.17 6.21 -4.77
C GLY A 6 -11.87 7.31 -5.58
N VAL A 7 -11.21 7.79 -6.62
CA VAL A 7 -11.65 8.88 -7.50
C VAL A 7 -11.50 8.45 -8.96
N GLU A 8 -12.60 8.54 -9.70
CA GLU A 8 -12.65 8.27 -11.14
C GLU A 8 -13.45 9.39 -11.82
N ALA A 9 -12.84 10.07 -12.80
CA ALA A 9 -13.44 11.22 -13.48
C ALA A 9 -14.04 12.28 -12.51
N GLY A 10 -13.35 12.54 -11.39
CA GLY A 10 -13.80 13.49 -10.36
C GLY A 10 -14.92 12.99 -9.44
N LYS A 11 -15.44 11.77 -9.65
CA LYS A 11 -16.48 11.16 -8.81
C LYS A 11 -15.87 10.17 -7.82
N ARG A 12 -16.46 10.12 -6.62
CA ARG A 12 -16.08 9.13 -5.60
C ARG A 12 -16.52 7.74 -6.02
N ARG A 13 -15.64 6.77 -5.87
CA ARG A 13 -15.90 5.35 -6.15
C ARG A 13 -15.38 4.49 -5.01
N TYR A 14 -16.06 3.39 -4.70
CA TYR A 14 -15.57 2.38 -3.78
C TYR A 14 -15.05 1.18 -4.58
N GLY A 15 -13.87 0.69 -4.22
CA GLY A 15 -13.27 -0.48 -4.82
C GLY A 15 -12.57 -1.35 -3.80
N LYS A 16 -12.08 -2.51 -4.25
CA LYS A 16 -11.38 -3.47 -3.41
C LYS A 16 -9.96 -2.99 -3.13
N ILE A 17 -9.44 -3.38 -1.97
CA ILE A 17 -8.01 -3.29 -1.66
C ILE A 17 -7.37 -4.63 -2.03
N VAL A 18 -6.17 -4.61 -2.60
CA VAL A 18 -5.34 -5.80 -2.78
C VAL A 18 -3.99 -5.63 -2.10
N GLY A 19 -3.63 -6.59 -1.24
CA GLY A 19 -2.29 -6.72 -0.67
C GLY A 19 -1.41 -7.60 -1.54
N LEU A 20 -0.22 -7.11 -1.88
CA LEU A 20 0.81 -7.83 -2.62
C LEU A 20 1.94 -8.21 -1.67
N LYS A 21 2.34 -9.47 -1.73
CA LYS A 21 3.55 -9.97 -1.10
C LYS A 21 4.48 -10.45 -2.20
N VAL A 22 5.61 -9.78 -2.36
CA VAL A 22 6.63 -10.14 -3.34
C VAL A 22 7.92 -10.39 -2.59
N GLN A 23 8.49 -11.56 -2.81
CA GLN A 23 9.69 -12.00 -2.10
C GLN A 23 10.76 -12.42 -3.11
N THR A 24 12.00 -12.19 -2.72
CA THR A 24 13.17 -12.85 -3.33
C THR A 24 13.09 -14.37 -3.12
N VAL A 25 13.89 -15.12 -3.86
CA VAL A 25 14.01 -16.58 -3.71
C VAL A 25 14.37 -17.02 -2.28
N ASN A 26 15.01 -16.14 -1.51
CA ASN A 26 15.40 -16.37 -0.11
C ASN A 26 14.31 -15.94 0.89
N GLY A 27 13.09 -15.64 0.43
CA GLY A 27 11.96 -15.27 1.28
C GLY A 27 12.01 -13.85 1.85
N LYS A 28 13.04 -13.04 1.53
CA LYS A 28 13.09 -11.62 1.92
C LYS A 28 12.14 -10.80 1.04
N VAL A 29 11.47 -9.80 1.61
CA VAL A 29 10.68 -8.81 0.85
C VAL A 29 11.54 -8.25 -0.29
N HIS A 30 10.99 -8.23 -1.50
CA HIS A 30 11.67 -7.64 -2.64
C HIS A 30 11.67 -6.12 -2.49
N GLN A 31 12.85 -5.49 -2.53
CA GLN A 31 12.99 -4.05 -2.42
C GLN A 31 13.33 -3.49 -3.81
N THR A 32 12.53 -2.54 -4.28
CA THR A 32 12.68 -1.87 -5.59
C THR A 32 12.31 -0.39 -5.45
N ALA A 33 12.52 0.44 -6.47
CA ALA A 33 12.12 1.83 -6.38
C ALA A 33 10.60 1.95 -6.16
N ILE A 34 10.17 2.90 -5.31
CA ILE A 34 8.74 3.12 -5.08
C ILE A 34 7.99 3.42 -6.39
N GLN A 35 8.66 4.07 -7.36
CA GLN A 35 8.11 4.32 -8.69
C GLN A 35 7.83 3.04 -9.49
N ASP A 36 8.61 1.98 -9.31
CA ASP A 36 8.33 0.69 -9.95
C ASP A 36 7.06 0.07 -9.36
N LEU A 37 6.87 0.21 -8.04
CA LEU A 37 5.66 -0.25 -7.35
C LEU A 37 4.42 0.55 -7.77
N VAL A 38 4.55 1.87 -7.96
CA VAL A 38 3.49 2.71 -8.52
C VAL A 38 3.16 2.27 -9.94
N SER A 39 4.16 1.99 -10.77
CA SER A 39 3.97 1.50 -12.14
C SER A 39 3.26 0.14 -12.17
N LEU A 40 3.66 -0.78 -11.30
CA LEU A 40 2.99 -2.07 -11.12
C LEU A 40 1.54 -1.91 -10.65
N GLN A 41 1.31 -1.04 -9.65
CA GLN A 41 -0.03 -0.73 -9.16
C GLN A 41 -0.93 -0.17 -10.27
N ALA A 42 -0.41 0.72 -11.11
CA ALA A 42 -1.15 1.28 -12.23
C ALA A 42 -1.62 0.17 -13.19
N LYS A 43 -0.71 -0.74 -13.57
CA LYS A 43 -1.03 -1.90 -14.39
C LYS A 43 -2.11 -2.78 -13.76
N ILE A 44 -1.98 -3.09 -12.46
CA ILE A 44 -2.97 -3.91 -11.73
C ILE A 44 -4.35 -3.26 -11.76
N ILE A 45 -4.45 -1.96 -11.51
CA ILE A 45 -5.75 -1.27 -11.50
C ILE A 45 -6.33 -1.17 -12.92
N THR A 46 -5.50 -0.91 -13.93
CA THR A 46 -5.95 -0.87 -15.34
C THR A 46 -6.50 -2.23 -15.79
N GLU A 47 -5.79 -3.32 -15.51
CA GLU A 47 -6.21 -4.67 -15.89
C GLU A 47 -7.35 -5.21 -15.02
N ARG A 48 -7.46 -4.71 -13.78
CA ARG A 48 -8.51 -5.11 -12.83
C ARG A 48 -9.14 -3.88 -12.18
N PRO A 49 -10.06 -3.21 -12.89
CA PRO A 49 -10.69 -1.97 -12.42
C PRO A 49 -11.44 -2.11 -11.11
N ALA A 50 -11.73 -3.33 -10.64
CA ALA A 50 -12.35 -3.58 -9.34
C ALA A 50 -11.49 -3.13 -8.14
N PHE A 51 -10.18 -2.97 -8.31
CA PHE A 51 -9.29 -2.48 -7.26
C PHE A 51 -9.15 -0.96 -7.32
N THR A 52 -9.25 -0.32 -6.14
CA THR A 52 -8.96 1.12 -5.99
C THR A 52 -7.69 1.37 -5.21
N ARG A 53 -7.13 0.33 -4.54
CA ARG A 53 -5.86 0.42 -3.81
C ARG A 53 -5.04 -0.85 -3.93
N VAL A 54 -3.73 -0.65 -4.06
CA VAL A 54 -2.72 -1.69 -4.08
C VAL A 54 -1.73 -1.44 -2.94
N PHE A 55 -1.64 -2.41 -2.05
CA PHE A 55 -0.81 -2.37 -0.86
C PHE A 55 0.36 -3.31 -1.07
N TYR A 56 1.57 -2.86 -0.75
CA TYR A 56 2.79 -3.67 -0.91
C TYR A 56 3.34 -4.05 0.46
N ALA A 57 3.52 -5.35 0.72
CA ALA A 57 4.01 -5.82 2.01
C ALA A 57 5.46 -5.36 2.21
N ILE A 58 5.71 -4.60 3.28
CA ILE A 58 7.04 -4.16 3.69
C ILE A 58 7.59 -5.00 4.86
N LYS A 59 6.70 -5.69 5.58
CA LYS A 59 7.03 -6.72 6.56
C LYS A 59 5.90 -7.73 6.62
N ASP A 60 6.23 -9.01 6.62
CA ASP A 60 5.26 -10.10 6.73
C ASP A 60 5.80 -11.19 7.67
N LEU A 61 5.02 -11.55 8.67
CA LEU A 61 5.35 -12.62 9.60
C LEU A 61 4.81 -13.95 9.09
N ALA A 62 5.53 -15.04 9.35
CA ALA A 62 5.07 -16.39 8.99
C ALA A 62 3.79 -16.77 9.75
N GLN A 63 3.66 -16.31 10.99
CA GLN A 63 2.47 -16.55 11.80
C GLN A 63 1.36 -15.57 11.42
N ARG A 64 0.20 -16.12 11.04
CA ARG A 64 -1.02 -15.32 10.84
C ARG A 64 -1.53 -14.82 12.18
N LYS A 65 -1.94 -13.56 12.18
CA LYS A 65 -2.54 -12.86 13.32
C LYS A 65 -3.79 -12.11 12.85
N PRO A 66 -4.66 -11.65 13.75
CA PRO A 66 -5.96 -11.09 13.39
C PRO A 66 -5.88 -9.83 12.52
N TYR A 67 -4.80 -9.06 12.62
CA TYR A 67 -4.70 -7.75 11.98
C TYR A 67 -3.54 -7.60 11.00
N VAL A 68 -3.75 -6.65 10.10
CA VAL A 68 -2.74 -6.09 9.19
C VAL A 68 -2.80 -4.56 9.31
N ILE A 69 -1.69 -3.89 9.01
CA ILE A 69 -1.62 -2.43 9.00
C ILE A 69 -1.20 -1.94 7.62
N GLY A 70 -1.87 -0.90 7.11
CA GLY A 70 -1.45 -0.15 5.93
C GLY A 70 -0.84 1.19 6.33
N VAL A 71 0.42 1.42 5.97
CA VAL A 71 1.09 2.71 6.09
C VAL A 71 0.81 3.52 4.84
N ARG A 72 0.28 4.72 5.01
CA ARG A 72 -0.02 5.66 3.93
C ARG A 72 0.84 6.91 4.08
N SER A 73 1.62 7.23 3.06
CA SER A 73 2.34 8.51 2.98
C SER A 73 2.30 9.04 1.56
N VAL A 74 1.88 10.30 1.42
CA VAL A 74 1.74 10.97 0.13
C VAL A 74 2.33 12.37 0.18
N GLN A 75 2.75 12.85 -0.99
CA GLN A 75 3.14 14.23 -1.25
C GLN A 75 2.11 14.88 -2.15
N THR A 76 1.63 16.05 -1.76
CA THR A 76 0.71 16.84 -2.58
C THR A 76 1.09 18.31 -2.57
N LYS A 77 0.74 19.01 -3.66
CA LYS A 77 0.77 20.47 -3.78
C LYS A 77 -0.63 21.08 -3.84
N ASP A 78 -1.67 20.26 -3.95
CA ASP A 78 -3.07 20.70 -4.11
C ASP A 78 -4.08 19.70 -3.51
N PHE A 79 -5.37 20.02 -3.60
CA PHE A 79 -6.44 19.16 -3.09
C PHE A 79 -6.88 18.07 -4.08
N LEU A 80 -6.31 18.03 -5.29
CA LEU A 80 -6.77 17.19 -6.40
C LEU A 80 -5.90 15.94 -6.61
N THR A 81 -4.58 16.08 -6.45
CA THR A 81 -3.61 15.02 -6.74
C THR A 81 -2.75 14.69 -5.52
N ALA A 82 -2.20 13.49 -5.46
CA ALA A 82 -1.17 13.15 -4.48
C ALA A 82 -0.29 12.02 -5.02
N LYS A 83 1.02 12.19 -4.93
CA LYS A 83 2.01 11.16 -5.28
C LYS A 83 2.35 10.34 -4.05
N VAL A 84 2.66 9.07 -4.24
CA VAL A 84 3.21 8.22 -3.18
C VAL A 84 4.59 8.76 -2.79
N SER A 85 4.84 8.90 -1.48
CA SER A 85 6.13 9.37 -0.99
C SER A 85 7.24 8.36 -1.27
N GLU A 86 8.41 8.83 -1.74
CA GLU A 86 9.59 7.97 -1.92
C GLU A 86 10.33 7.76 -0.60
N ILE A 87 9.71 7.05 0.34
CA ILE A 87 10.33 6.75 1.63
C ILE A 87 11.41 5.68 1.43
N PRO A 88 12.64 5.89 1.91
CA PRO A 88 13.69 4.88 1.85
C PRO A 88 13.28 3.57 2.53
N TRP A 89 13.65 2.43 1.93
CA TRP A 89 13.33 1.10 2.46
C TRP A 89 13.80 0.86 3.88
N VAL A 90 14.94 1.44 4.27
CA VAL A 90 15.44 1.37 5.64
C VAL A 90 14.46 2.00 6.64
N THR A 91 13.86 3.12 6.28
CA THR A 91 12.86 3.81 7.09
C THR A 91 11.56 3.03 7.14
N LEU A 92 11.07 2.53 5.99
CA LEU A 92 9.88 1.67 5.94
C LEU A 92 10.07 0.40 6.79
N SER A 93 11.25 -0.22 6.70
CA SER A 93 11.58 -1.42 7.47
C SER A 93 11.58 -1.13 8.98
N LYS A 94 12.20 -0.02 9.40
CA LYS A 94 12.22 0.41 10.80
C LYS A 94 10.80 0.65 11.34
N VAL A 95 9.98 1.39 10.61
CA VAL A 95 8.57 1.63 10.97
C VAL A 95 7.81 0.31 11.12
N ALA A 96 7.99 -0.61 10.18
CA ALA A 96 7.31 -1.90 10.23
C ALA A 96 7.77 -2.77 11.41
N GLU A 97 9.06 -2.71 11.77
CA GLU A 97 9.60 -3.42 12.92
C GLU A 97 9.06 -2.87 14.25
N GLU A 98 8.99 -1.55 14.39
CA GLU A 98 8.40 -0.90 15.55
C GLU A 98 6.90 -1.24 15.67
N ILE A 99 6.15 -1.21 14.57
CA ILE A 99 4.74 -1.62 14.55
C ILE A 99 4.58 -3.07 15.02
N ILE A 100 5.34 -4.01 14.47
CA ILE A 100 5.24 -5.43 14.85
C ILE A 100 5.61 -5.66 16.32
N LYS A 101 6.58 -4.90 16.83
CA LYS A 101 7.02 -4.98 18.23
C LYS A 101 5.95 -4.50 19.20
N GLU A 102 5.34 -3.35 18.91
CA GLU A 102 4.36 -2.71 19.80
C GLU A 102 2.93 -3.24 19.60
N CYS A 103 2.62 -3.84 18.45
CA CYS A 103 1.30 -4.38 18.11
C CYS A 103 1.39 -5.90 17.87
N PRO A 104 1.32 -6.72 18.94
CA PRO A 104 1.55 -8.16 18.86
C PRO A 104 0.48 -8.91 18.04
N ASP A 105 -0.69 -8.33 17.77
CA ASP A 105 -1.75 -8.93 16.95
C ASP A 105 -1.65 -8.59 15.45
N VAL A 106 -0.61 -7.87 15.03
CA VAL A 106 -0.36 -7.50 13.63
C VAL A 106 0.58 -8.52 12.98
N SER A 107 0.16 -9.09 11.84
CA SER A 107 0.95 -10.08 11.08
C SER A 107 1.67 -9.50 9.87
N THR A 108 1.12 -8.44 9.27
CA THR A 108 1.69 -7.84 8.06
C THR A 108 1.57 -6.33 8.12
N VAL A 109 2.65 -5.65 7.75
CA VAL A 109 2.67 -4.20 7.53
C VAL A 109 2.83 -3.98 6.04
N TYR A 110 1.91 -3.21 5.47
CA TYR A 110 1.87 -2.83 4.06
C TYR A 110 2.20 -1.35 3.90
N TYR A 111 2.67 -0.97 2.72
CA TYR A 111 2.75 0.41 2.26
C TYR A 111 1.76 0.61 1.10
N ASP A 112 0.90 1.63 1.19
CA ASP A 112 -0.04 1.96 0.11
C ASP A 112 0.69 2.69 -1.03
N VAL A 113 0.85 1.99 -2.15
CA VAL A 113 1.57 2.47 -3.34
C VAL A 113 0.63 3.04 -4.40
N THR A 114 -0.58 3.45 -4.02
CA THR A 114 -1.60 3.97 -4.94
C THR A 114 -1.64 5.50 -4.94
N PRO A 115 -1.45 6.23 -6.04
CA PRO A 115 -1.59 7.69 -6.05
C PRO A 115 -3.05 8.15 -5.90
N LYS A 116 -3.24 9.45 -5.68
CA LYS A 116 -4.53 10.13 -5.88
C LYS A 116 -4.46 10.92 -7.19
N PRO A 117 -5.37 10.68 -8.16
CA PRO A 117 -6.19 9.46 -8.34
C PRO A 117 -5.34 8.21 -8.67
N PRO A 118 -5.85 6.97 -8.61
CA PRO A 118 -7.27 6.58 -8.50
C PRO A 118 -7.78 6.44 -7.06
N ALA A 119 -6.94 6.63 -6.05
CA ALA A 119 -7.34 6.55 -4.66
C ALA A 119 -7.73 7.93 -4.09
N THR A 120 -8.40 7.96 -2.93
CA THR A 120 -8.44 9.15 -2.06
C THR A 120 -7.19 9.19 -1.16
N ILE A 121 -7.01 10.25 -0.36
CA ILE A 121 -5.95 10.25 0.67
C ILE A 121 -6.34 9.28 1.79
N GLU A 122 -7.50 9.51 2.40
CA GLU A 122 -8.02 8.71 3.49
C GLU A 122 -8.61 7.37 3.04
N MET A 123 -8.59 6.42 3.98
CA MET A 123 -9.29 5.15 3.86
C MET A 123 -10.60 5.23 4.65
N GLU A 124 -11.71 4.90 3.98
CA GLU A 124 -13.07 4.80 4.53
C GLU A 124 -13.68 3.48 4.05
#